data_AF-R7LG61-F1
#
_entry.id   AF-R7LG61-F1
#
_cell.length_a   1.000
_cell.length_b   1.000
_cell.length_c   1.000
_cell.angle_alpha   90.00
_cell.angle_beta   90.00
_cell.angle_gamma   90.00
#
_symmetry.space_group_name_H-M   'P 1'
#
loop_
_entity.id
_entity.type
_entity.pdbx_description
1 polymer ?
#
loop_
_entity_poly.entity_id
_entity_poly.type
_entity_poly.pdbx_seq_one_letter_code
_entity_poly.pdbx_strand_id
1 'polypeptide(L)'
;MEGHSLRKSIVTGEFTLPVMALLTLPLWALPDWANWSLWAGLVLTGFTAYLIMELNNRNTLLRIRSRMMSTTFLFLMLICPQLHGLHSGMLSMLLWVLSYHTLFASYQHRRPEDYVFHTFLCVGLGSLLFPPLLLFALGFYFCLLIPLRGLTWRTFMAGIFGLALPYWASAAYAIWHNRLDSAFLYLPQWFVPQLPDYSVLSQAEVVSAVVLLLFSIPAFIHFFHTAYNDKIRIRMLFYCITTQQVLLTAALVGLPQYYHDIMPIYVVNTALLMAHYYALARARWFPAWFNLSALLLSALGIYNYVWGC
;
A
#
# COMPACT_ATOMS: atom_id res chain seq x y z
N MET A 1 31.42 16.75 -18.10
CA MET A 1 31.53 16.40 -16.67
C MET A 1 30.12 16.37 -16.08
N GLU A 2 29.41 15.24 -16.22
CA GLU A 2 28.09 15.08 -15.59
C GLU A 2 28.29 14.87 -14.09
N GLY A 3 28.08 15.92 -13.30
CA GLY A 3 28.16 15.84 -11.84
C GLY A 3 27.27 14.72 -11.31
N HIS A 4 27.83 13.85 -10.48
CA HIS A 4 27.09 12.85 -9.71
C HIS A 4 26.07 13.56 -8.82
N SER A 5 24.85 13.78 -9.33
CA SER A 5 23.74 14.31 -8.56
C SER A 5 23.42 13.35 -7.40
N LEU A 6 23.24 13.88 -6.18
CA LEU A 6 22.86 13.12 -4.97
C LEU A 6 21.70 12.15 -5.23
N ARG A 7 20.69 12.59 -6.00
CA ARG A 7 19.58 11.76 -6.46
C ARG A 7 20.05 10.49 -7.18
N LYS A 8 21.01 10.59 -8.10
CA LYS A 8 21.48 9.42 -8.87
C LYS A 8 22.13 8.40 -7.93
N SER A 9 22.93 8.86 -6.97
CA SER A 9 23.54 7.99 -5.95
C SER A 9 22.50 7.29 -5.06
N ILE A 10 21.48 8.02 -4.61
CA ILE A 10 20.41 7.46 -3.78
C ILE A 10 19.55 6.49 -4.58
N VAL A 11 19.12 6.87 -5.78
CA VAL A 11 18.22 6.06 -6.61
C VAL A 11 18.88 4.76 -7.07
N THR A 12 20.15 4.78 -7.46
CA THR A 12 20.86 3.58 -7.94
C THR A 12 21.66 2.86 -6.86
N GLY A 13 21.74 3.42 -5.65
CA GLY A 13 22.54 2.87 -4.57
C GLY A 13 21.93 1.58 -4.02
N GLU A 14 22.73 0.52 -3.92
CA GLU A 14 22.30 -0.76 -3.32
C GLU A 14 22.20 -0.66 -1.80
N PHE A 15 22.96 0.25 -1.18
CA PHE A 15 22.99 0.48 0.26
C PHE A 15 21.85 1.36 0.80
N THR A 16 21.00 1.92 -0.06
CA THR A 16 19.92 2.81 0.40
C THR A 16 18.87 2.10 1.23
N LEU A 17 18.56 0.84 0.92
CA LEU A 17 17.63 0.02 1.71
C LEU A 17 18.21 -0.38 3.08
N PRO A 18 19.44 -0.93 3.18
CA PRO A 18 20.08 -1.16 4.47
C PRO A 18 20.18 0.10 5.34
N VAL A 19 20.58 1.24 4.76
CA VAL A 19 20.67 2.50 5.50
C VAL A 19 19.30 2.94 6.02
N MET A 20 18.26 2.88 5.18
CA MET A 20 16.90 3.21 5.62
C MET A 20 16.42 2.26 6.72
N ALA A 21 16.69 0.95 6.61
CA ALA A 21 16.33 -0.02 7.64
C ALA A 21 17.04 0.26 8.99
N LEU A 22 18.33 0.62 8.95
CA LEU A 22 19.09 1.02 10.12
C LEU A 22 18.55 2.32 10.75
N LEU A 23 18.05 3.26 9.95
CA LEU A 23 17.39 4.47 10.43
C LEU A 23 15.99 4.18 11.01
N THR A 24 15.23 3.25 10.41
CA THR A 24 13.89 2.92 10.90
C THR A 24 13.93 2.29 12.30
N LEU A 25 14.90 1.43 12.60
CA LEU A 25 14.98 0.73 13.90
C LEU A 25 14.93 1.67 15.12
N PRO A 26 15.86 2.64 15.28
CA PRO A 26 15.86 3.52 16.44
C PRO A 26 14.67 4.50 16.42
N LEU A 27 14.31 5.00 15.24
CA LEU A 27 13.25 6.00 15.09
C LEU A 27 11.84 5.41 15.36
N TRP A 28 11.63 4.12 15.07
CA TRP A 28 10.38 3.42 15.36
C TRP A 28 10.18 3.15 16.86
N ALA A 29 11.27 3.00 17.60
CA ALA A 29 11.25 2.78 19.04
C ALA A 29 11.19 4.08 19.86
N LEU A 30 11.26 5.25 19.22
CA LEU A 30 11.22 6.56 19.91
C LEU A 30 9.94 6.84 20.70
N PRO A 31 8.72 6.49 20.23
CA PRO A 31 7.51 6.84 20.95
C PRO A 31 7.41 6.11 22.30
N ASP A 32 7.62 4.79 22.31
CA ASP A 32 7.66 3.98 23.53
C ASP A 32 8.44 2.68 23.32
N TRP A 33 9.66 2.61 23.84
CA TRP A 33 10.51 1.43 23.69
C TRP A 33 9.96 0.18 24.39
N ALA A 34 9.11 0.34 25.41
CA ALA A 34 8.60 -0.75 26.22
C ALA A 34 7.36 -1.42 25.61
N ASN A 35 6.71 -0.77 24.64
CA ASN A 35 5.47 -1.26 24.06
C ASN A 35 5.73 -2.37 23.03
N TRP A 36 5.29 -3.59 23.34
CA TRP A 36 5.39 -4.75 22.45
C TRP A 36 4.70 -4.54 21.09
N SER A 37 3.60 -3.79 21.05
CA SER A 37 2.85 -3.56 19.81
C SER A 37 3.66 -2.81 18.75
N LEU A 38 4.56 -1.91 19.16
CA LEU A 38 5.44 -1.18 18.25
C LEU A 38 6.48 -2.11 17.61
N TRP A 39 7.06 -3.02 18.39
CA TRP A 39 7.98 -4.03 17.87
C TRP A 39 7.31 -5.00 16.90
N ALA A 40 6.08 -5.43 17.20
CA ALA A 40 5.29 -6.24 16.28
C ALA A 40 4.98 -5.49 14.97
N GLY A 41 4.61 -4.20 15.07
CA GLY A 41 4.41 -3.32 13.91
C GLY A 41 5.67 -3.13 13.07
N LEU A 42 6.84 -3.04 13.70
CA LEU A 42 8.14 -2.96 13.02
C LEU A 42 8.44 -4.23 12.22
N VAL A 43 8.24 -5.41 12.82
CA VAL A 43 8.45 -6.69 12.12
C VAL A 43 7.53 -6.79 10.90
N LEU A 44 6.26 -6.40 11.06
CA LEU A 44 5.26 -6.44 10.00
C LEU A 44 5.57 -5.46 8.87
N THR A 45 6.03 -4.25 9.22
CA THR A 45 6.47 -3.23 8.26
C THR A 45 7.75 -3.67 7.53
N GLY A 46 8.72 -4.24 8.24
CA GLY A 46 9.95 -4.78 7.66
C GLY A 46 9.67 -5.93 6.68
N PHE A 47 8.77 -6.85 7.05
CA PHE A 47 8.34 -7.92 6.15
C PHE A 47 7.59 -7.39 4.93
N THR A 48 6.73 -6.38 5.10
CA THR A 48 6.04 -5.71 3.98
C THR A 48 7.03 -5.01 3.04
N ALA A 49 8.06 -4.34 3.58
CA ALA A 49 9.12 -3.73 2.80
C ALA A 49 9.92 -4.76 2.00
N TYR A 50 10.18 -5.94 2.58
CA TYR A 50 10.78 -7.07 1.86
C TYR A 50 9.88 -7.57 0.73
N LEU A 51 8.56 -7.73 0.97
CA LEU A 51 7.62 -8.13 -0.07
C LEU A 51 7.57 -7.09 -1.21
N ILE A 52 7.61 -5.79 -0.92
CA ILE A 52 7.68 -4.72 -1.93
C ILE A 52 8.99 -4.79 -2.73
N MET A 53 10.12 -5.06 -2.05
CA MET A 53 11.40 -5.28 -2.73
C MET A 53 11.30 -6.45 -3.71
N GLU A 54 10.73 -7.56 -3.27
CA GLU A 54 10.55 -8.74 -4.11
C GLU A 54 9.56 -8.50 -5.25
N LEU A 55 8.51 -7.70 -5.01
CA LEU A 55 7.53 -7.30 -6.02
C LEU A 55 8.22 -6.53 -7.15
N ASN A 56 9.11 -5.61 -6.79
CA ASN A 56 9.93 -4.86 -7.74
C ASN A 56 10.93 -5.76 -8.49
N ASN A 57 11.59 -6.70 -7.80
CA ASN A 57 12.57 -7.60 -8.43
C ASN A 57 11.91 -8.54 -9.44
N ARG A 58 10.80 -9.19 -9.06
CA ARG A 58 10.10 -10.16 -9.93
C ARG A 58 9.49 -9.52 -11.16
N ASN A 59 8.91 -8.34 -11.00
CA ASN A 59 8.19 -7.67 -12.08
C ASN A 59 9.02 -6.62 -12.82
N THR A 60 10.22 -6.28 -12.34
CA THR A 60 11.04 -5.18 -12.85
C THR A 60 10.26 -3.87 -12.97
N LEU A 61 9.52 -3.51 -11.91
CA LEU A 61 8.62 -2.35 -11.89
C LEU A 61 9.37 -1.05 -12.19
N LEU A 62 10.61 -0.95 -11.71
CA LEU A 62 11.57 0.07 -12.14
C LEU A 62 12.42 -0.46 -13.30
N ARG A 63 12.49 0.32 -14.38
CA ARG A 63 13.38 0.05 -15.54
C ARG A 63 14.88 0.19 -15.22
N ILE A 64 15.23 0.60 -14.01
CA ILE A 64 16.59 0.73 -13.50
C ILE A 64 16.76 -0.14 -12.26
N ARG A 65 17.96 -0.69 -12.04
CA ARG A 65 18.28 -1.43 -10.81
C ARG A 65 18.25 -0.45 -9.64
N SER A 66 17.23 -0.56 -8.80
CA SER A 66 16.98 0.38 -7.70
C SER A 66 16.16 -0.28 -6.59
N ARG A 67 16.42 0.13 -5.35
CA ARG A 67 15.65 -0.25 -4.15
C ARG A 67 14.64 0.82 -3.73
N MET A 68 14.40 1.83 -4.58
CA MET A 68 13.58 3.00 -4.23
C MET A 68 12.16 2.68 -3.77
N MET A 69 11.55 1.60 -4.26
CA MET A 69 10.17 1.20 -3.89
C MET A 69 10.06 0.89 -2.39
N SER A 70 10.92 0.02 -1.88
CA SER A 70 10.91 -0.38 -0.48
C SER A 70 11.49 0.71 0.44
N THR A 71 12.48 1.48 -0.01
CA THR A 71 13.02 2.61 0.78
C THR A 71 11.99 3.72 0.94
N THR A 72 11.26 4.07 -0.13
CA THR A 72 10.22 5.10 -0.07
C THR A 72 9.09 4.65 0.86
N PHE A 73 8.71 3.36 0.80
CA PHE A 73 7.73 2.81 1.73
C PHE A 73 8.18 2.93 3.19
N LEU A 74 9.38 2.48 3.53
CA LEU A 74 9.93 2.60 4.87
C LEU A 74 9.99 4.05 5.35
N PHE A 75 10.40 4.97 4.46
CA PHE A 75 10.45 6.40 4.77
C PHE A 75 9.07 6.99 5.06
N LEU A 76 8.06 6.69 4.23
CA LEU A 76 6.70 7.20 4.43
C LEU A 76 6.06 6.62 5.70
N MET A 77 6.27 5.33 6.01
CA MET A 77 5.83 4.74 7.27
C MET A 77 6.53 5.38 8.47
N LEU A 78 7.82 5.68 8.35
CA LEU A 78 8.59 6.27 9.44
C LEU A 78 8.12 7.68 9.82
N ILE A 79 7.68 8.46 8.82
CA ILE A 79 7.16 9.81 9.02
C ILE A 79 5.81 9.81 9.77
N CYS A 80 5.10 8.69 9.80
CA CYS A 80 3.77 8.56 10.41
C CYS A 80 3.82 7.66 11.66
N PRO A 81 4.33 8.14 12.81
CA PRO A 81 4.42 7.36 14.04
C PRO A 81 3.08 6.87 14.58
N GLN A 82 1.98 7.55 14.22
CA GLN A 82 0.62 7.13 14.58
C GLN A 82 0.24 5.76 14.01
N LEU A 83 0.96 5.30 12.99
CA LEU A 83 0.75 3.98 12.37
C LEU A 83 1.65 2.91 12.98
N HIS A 84 2.65 3.22 13.82
CA HIS A 84 3.69 2.25 14.19
C HIS A 84 3.20 1.07 15.03
N GLY A 85 2.08 1.24 15.74
CA GLY A 85 1.48 0.20 16.58
C GLY A 85 0.89 -0.96 15.78
N LEU A 86 0.77 -2.12 16.41
CA LEU A 86 0.08 -3.26 15.81
C LEU A 86 -1.44 -3.02 15.83
N HIS A 87 -2.05 -2.93 14.66
CA HIS A 87 -3.49 -2.82 14.47
C HIS A 87 -3.94 -3.56 13.19
N SER A 88 -5.25 -3.67 12.99
CA SER A 88 -5.89 -4.36 11.85
C SER A 88 -5.37 -3.87 10.49
N GLY A 89 -5.26 -2.55 10.30
CA GLY A 89 -4.68 -1.92 9.10
C GLY A 89 -3.31 -2.44 8.68
N MET A 90 -2.43 -2.75 9.63
CA MET A 90 -1.09 -3.27 9.31
C MET A 90 -1.13 -4.68 8.73
N LEU A 91 -2.02 -5.54 9.25
CA LEU A 91 -2.24 -6.88 8.69
C LEU A 91 -2.91 -6.79 7.32
N SER A 92 -3.89 -5.90 7.17
CA SER A 92 -4.54 -5.61 5.89
C SER A 92 -3.55 -5.11 4.83
N MET A 93 -2.58 -4.27 5.22
CA MET A 93 -1.49 -3.80 4.37
C MET A 93 -0.60 -4.94 3.87
N LEU A 94 -0.22 -5.87 4.74
CA LEU A 94 0.56 -7.04 4.33
C LEU A 94 -0.22 -7.89 3.32
N LEU A 95 -1.49 -8.20 3.62
CA LEU A 95 -2.36 -8.98 2.74
C LEU A 95 -2.56 -8.28 1.40
N TRP A 96 -2.65 -6.95 1.40
CA TRP A 96 -2.73 -6.14 0.19
C TRP A 96 -1.50 -6.28 -0.72
N VAL A 97 -0.29 -6.27 -0.15
CA VAL A 97 0.95 -6.46 -0.94
C VAL A 97 1.04 -7.90 -1.49
N LEU A 98 0.58 -8.89 -0.73
CA LEU A 98 0.48 -10.28 -1.22
C LEU A 98 -0.54 -10.41 -2.36
N SER A 99 -1.67 -9.70 -2.29
CA SER A 99 -2.62 -9.59 -3.41
C SER A 99 -1.95 -9.00 -4.64
N TYR A 100 -1.08 -7.98 -4.53
CA TYR A 100 -0.35 -7.48 -5.70
C TYR A 100 0.63 -8.49 -6.29
N HIS A 101 1.34 -9.25 -5.45
CA HIS A 101 2.26 -10.29 -5.93
C HIS A 101 1.55 -11.29 -6.84
N THR A 102 0.43 -11.81 -6.34
CA THR A 102 -0.36 -12.82 -7.04
C THR A 102 -1.11 -12.22 -8.23
N LEU A 103 -1.68 -11.02 -8.11
CA LEU A 103 -2.33 -10.33 -9.23
C LEU A 103 -1.36 -10.08 -10.38
N PHE A 104 -0.15 -9.59 -10.10
CA PHE A 104 0.82 -9.28 -11.15
C PHE A 104 1.39 -10.55 -11.81
N ALA A 105 1.48 -11.65 -11.05
CA ALA A 105 1.84 -12.96 -11.59
C ALA A 105 0.80 -13.51 -12.57
N SER A 106 -0.48 -13.12 -12.43
CA SER A 106 -1.55 -13.51 -13.36
C SER A 106 -1.42 -12.91 -14.77
N TYR A 107 -0.65 -11.82 -14.93
CA TYR A 107 -0.56 -11.09 -16.18
C TYR A 107 0.04 -11.95 -17.32
N GLN A 108 -0.71 -12.09 -18.42
CA GLN A 108 -0.35 -12.91 -19.59
C GLN A 108 -0.06 -14.39 -19.27
N HIS A 109 -0.50 -14.88 -18.11
CA HIS A 109 -0.40 -16.30 -17.78
C HIS A 109 -1.52 -17.08 -18.49
N ARG A 110 -1.21 -18.27 -19.02
CA ARG A 110 -2.17 -19.05 -19.85
C ARG A 110 -3.37 -19.55 -19.05
N ARG A 111 -3.17 -19.86 -17.77
CA ARG A 111 -4.17 -20.34 -16.82
C ARG A 111 -4.01 -19.60 -15.50
N PRO A 112 -4.48 -18.35 -15.40
CA PRO A 112 -4.24 -17.49 -14.25
C PRO A 112 -5.21 -17.75 -13.08
N GLU A 113 -6.03 -18.80 -13.15
CA GLU A 113 -7.09 -19.05 -12.15
C GLU A 113 -6.53 -19.21 -10.73
N ASP A 114 -5.39 -19.87 -10.60
CA ASP A 114 -4.68 -20.06 -9.34
C ASP A 114 -4.23 -18.72 -8.75
N TYR A 115 -3.55 -17.88 -9.53
CA TYR A 115 -3.08 -16.57 -9.07
C TYR A 115 -4.24 -15.64 -8.70
N VAL A 116 -5.32 -15.66 -9.49
CA VAL A 116 -6.52 -14.86 -9.22
C VAL A 116 -7.18 -15.34 -7.93
N PHE A 117 -7.32 -16.65 -7.72
CA PHE A 117 -7.83 -17.20 -6.46
C PHE A 117 -7.04 -16.70 -5.25
N HIS A 118 -5.70 -16.77 -5.29
CA HIS A 118 -4.85 -16.31 -4.18
C HIS A 118 -4.91 -14.78 -3.97
N THR A 119 -5.07 -14.01 -5.05
CA THR A 119 -5.25 -12.55 -4.98
C THR A 119 -6.47 -12.22 -4.13
N PHE A 120 -7.61 -12.83 -4.48
CA PHE A 120 -8.88 -12.61 -3.81
C PHE A 120 -8.97 -13.29 -2.45
N LEU A 121 -8.23 -14.38 -2.22
CA LEU A 121 -8.06 -14.98 -0.90
C LEU A 121 -7.42 -14.00 0.08
N CYS A 122 -6.34 -13.32 -0.34
CA CYS A 122 -5.67 -12.31 0.49
C CYS A 122 -6.59 -11.10 0.76
N VAL A 123 -7.34 -10.64 -0.25
CA VAL A 123 -8.35 -9.57 -0.06
C VAL A 123 -9.46 -10.02 0.88
N GLY A 124 -9.94 -11.26 0.74
CA GLY A 124 -10.97 -11.84 1.61
C GLY A 124 -10.51 -11.95 3.05
N LEU A 125 -9.29 -12.42 3.30
CA LEU A 125 -8.69 -12.45 4.64
C LEU A 125 -8.57 -11.04 5.23
N GLY A 126 -8.15 -10.06 4.43
CA GLY A 126 -8.07 -8.66 4.87
C GLY A 126 -9.45 -8.08 5.18
N SER A 127 -10.48 -8.49 4.44
CA SER A 127 -11.85 -8.03 4.67
C SER A 127 -12.48 -8.56 5.96
N LEU A 128 -11.99 -9.67 6.52
CA LEU A 128 -12.43 -10.12 7.84
C LEU A 128 -11.99 -9.15 8.95
N LEU A 129 -10.86 -8.47 8.75
CA LEU A 129 -10.34 -7.46 9.68
C LEU A 129 -10.96 -6.09 9.41
N PHE A 130 -11.08 -5.73 8.13
CA PHE A 130 -11.61 -4.45 7.68
C PHE A 130 -12.59 -4.67 6.51
N PRO A 131 -13.90 -4.85 6.78
CA PRO A 131 -14.90 -5.20 5.75
C PRO A 131 -14.94 -4.32 4.49
N PRO A 132 -14.65 -3.00 4.53
CA PRO A 132 -14.56 -2.20 3.31
C PRO A 132 -13.51 -2.68 2.31
N LEU A 133 -12.56 -3.55 2.70
CA LEU A 133 -11.64 -4.21 1.77
C LEU A 133 -12.37 -4.99 0.66
N LEU A 134 -13.62 -5.42 0.87
CA LEU A 134 -14.45 -6.02 -0.18
C LEU A 134 -14.76 -5.06 -1.33
N LEU A 135 -14.92 -3.76 -1.07
CA LEU A 135 -15.13 -2.77 -2.13
C LEU A 135 -13.91 -2.65 -3.02
N PHE A 136 -12.71 -2.77 -2.44
CA PHE A 136 -11.47 -2.77 -3.20
C PHE A 136 -11.30 -4.03 -4.07
N ALA A 137 -11.96 -5.14 -3.71
CA ALA A 137 -12.03 -6.33 -4.56
C ALA A 137 -12.64 -6.01 -5.94
N LEU A 138 -13.60 -5.07 -6.00
CA LEU A 138 -14.15 -4.58 -7.28
C LEU A 138 -13.06 -3.88 -8.11
N GLY A 139 -12.17 -3.13 -7.46
CA GLY A 139 -10.98 -2.57 -8.10
C GLY A 139 -10.06 -3.65 -8.66
N PHE A 140 -9.86 -4.76 -7.94
CA PHE A 140 -9.06 -5.89 -8.45
C PHE A 140 -9.73 -6.57 -9.64
N TYR A 141 -11.06 -6.71 -9.64
CA TYR A 141 -11.79 -7.20 -10.82
C TYR A 141 -11.70 -6.24 -12.00
N PHE A 142 -11.80 -4.93 -11.76
CA PHE A 142 -11.59 -3.92 -12.80
C PHE A 142 -10.18 -4.01 -13.40
N CYS A 143 -9.16 -4.21 -12.56
CA CYS A 143 -7.78 -4.46 -12.98
C CYS A 143 -7.66 -5.72 -13.86
N LEU A 144 -8.35 -6.81 -13.51
CA LEU A 144 -8.40 -8.02 -14.33
C LEU A 144 -9.11 -7.79 -15.67
N LEU A 145 -10.15 -6.96 -15.68
CA LEU A 145 -10.95 -6.69 -16.87
C LEU A 145 -10.20 -5.81 -17.88
N ILE A 146 -9.64 -4.68 -17.45
CA ILE A 146 -9.14 -3.63 -18.37
C ILE A 146 -7.61 -3.66 -18.52
N PRO A 147 -6.79 -3.37 -17.48
CA PRO A 147 -5.33 -3.44 -17.59
C PRO A 147 -4.78 -4.82 -17.94
N LEU A 148 -5.19 -5.85 -17.19
CA LEU A 148 -4.59 -7.19 -17.31
C LEU A 148 -5.26 -8.04 -18.38
N ARG A 149 -6.50 -7.71 -18.75
CA ARG A 149 -7.34 -8.44 -19.73
C ARG A 149 -7.38 -9.96 -19.46
N GLY A 150 -7.38 -10.33 -18.18
CA GLY A 150 -7.37 -11.70 -17.68
C GLY A 150 -8.72 -12.17 -17.16
N LEU A 151 -9.77 -11.35 -17.27
CA LEU A 151 -11.10 -11.72 -16.80
C LEU A 151 -11.77 -12.69 -17.78
N THR A 152 -12.05 -13.89 -17.29
CA THR A 152 -12.81 -14.95 -17.94
C THR A 152 -13.81 -15.49 -16.92
N TRP A 153 -14.77 -16.32 -17.35
CA TRP A 153 -15.67 -16.97 -16.40
C TRP A 153 -14.91 -17.76 -15.32
N ARG A 154 -13.81 -18.44 -15.70
CA ARG A 154 -12.99 -19.24 -14.78
C ARG A 154 -12.29 -18.37 -13.73
N THR A 155 -11.65 -17.28 -14.16
CA THR A 155 -10.97 -16.36 -13.22
C THR A 155 -11.95 -15.57 -12.38
N PHE A 156 -13.13 -15.24 -12.91
CA PHE A 156 -14.21 -14.62 -12.15
C PHE A 156 -14.68 -15.53 -11.00
N MET A 157 -14.97 -16.81 -11.31
CA MET A 157 -15.32 -17.82 -10.29
C MET A 157 -14.18 -18.06 -9.30
N ALA A 158 -12.94 -18.16 -9.77
CA ALA A 158 -11.77 -18.29 -8.90
C ALA A 158 -11.67 -17.13 -7.90
N GLY A 159 -11.96 -15.90 -8.33
CA GLY A 159 -12.01 -14.74 -7.43
C GLY A 159 -13.14 -14.82 -6.41
N ILE A 160 -14.35 -15.26 -6.80
CA ILE A 160 -15.47 -15.44 -5.86
C ILE A 160 -15.13 -16.49 -4.81
N PHE A 161 -14.60 -17.65 -5.22
CA PHE A 161 -14.17 -18.69 -4.29
C PHE A 161 -13.03 -18.21 -3.38
N GLY A 162 -12.09 -17.43 -3.91
CA GLY A 162 -11.02 -16.81 -3.13
C GLY A 162 -11.58 -15.88 -2.05
N LEU A 163 -12.52 -15.00 -2.40
CA LEU A 163 -13.18 -14.10 -1.45
C LEU A 163 -14.04 -14.85 -0.42
N ALA A 164 -14.75 -15.90 -0.83
CA ALA A 164 -15.68 -16.61 0.03
C ALA A 164 -14.98 -17.55 1.02
N LEU A 165 -13.82 -18.12 0.67
CA LEU A 165 -13.13 -19.12 1.48
C LEU A 165 -12.84 -18.65 2.93
N PRO A 166 -12.33 -17.43 3.18
CA PRO A 166 -12.14 -16.93 4.55
C PRO A 166 -13.44 -16.87 5.36
N TYR A 167 -14.53 -16.42 4.74
CA TYR A 167 -15.84 -16.37 5.39
C TYR A 167 -16.38 -17.77 5.67
N TRP A 168 -16.25 -18.71 4.73
CA TRP A 168 -16.63 -20.11 4.94
C TRP A 168 -15.82 -20.77 6.06
N ALA A 169 -14.51 -20.53 6.11
CA ALA A 169 -13.66 -21.03 7.20
C ALA A 169 -14.08 -20.43 8.56
N SER A 170 -14.36 -19.13 8.61
CA SER A 170 -14.86 -18.47 9.83
C SER A 170 -16.24 -18.99 10.27
N ALA A 171 -17.13 -19.24 9.31
CA ALA A 171 -18.45 -19.82 9.58
C ALA A 171 -18.33 -21.25 10.10
N ALA A 172 -17.48 -22.10 9.48
CA ALA A 172 -17.23 -23.46 9.95
C ALA A 172 -16.66 -23.47 11.38
N TYR A 173 -15.71 -22.59 11.68
CA TYR A 173 -15.18 -22.41 13.03
C TYR A 173 -16.26 -21.98 14.03
N ALA A 174 -17.15 -21.07 13.64
CA ALA A 174 -18.25 -20.61 14.48
C ALA A 174 -19.32 -21.69 14.72
N ILE A 175 -19.63 -22.52 13.72
CA ILE A 175 -20.53 -23.68 13.85
C ILE A 175 -19.94 -24.67 14.85
N TRP A 176 -18.65 -24.98 14.73
CA TRP A 176 -17.97 -25.90 15.66
C TRP A 176 -18.06 -25.46 17.12
N HIS A 177 -18.03 -24.14 17.37
CA HIS A 177 -18.13 -23.56 18.71
C HIS A 177 -19.57 -23.16 19.09
N ASN A 178 -20.57 -23.49 18.28
CA ASN A 178 -21.98 -23.15 18.46
C ASN A 178 -22.20 -21.63 18.67
N ARG A 179 -21.47 -20.80 17.92
CA ARG A 179 -21.46 -19.32 18.00
C ARG A 179 -21.79 -18.63 16.68
N LEU A 180 -22.39 -19.34 15.72
CA LEU A 180 -22.70 -18.80 14.39
C LEU A 180 -23.54 -17.51 14.47
N ASP A 181 -24.50 -17.45 15.39
CA ASP A 181 -25.37 -16.29 15.60
C ASP A 181 -24.61 -15.01 15.95
N SER A 182 -23.43 -15.15 16.58
CA SER A 182 -22.59 -14.03 17.00
C SER A 182 -21.45 -13.71 16.04
N ALA A 183 -21.07 -14.65 15.18
CA ALA A 183 -19.83 -14.59 14.39
C ALA A 183 -19.81 -13.45 13.37
N PHE A 184 -20.97 -13.04 12.86
CA PHE A 184 -21.08 -12.04 11.79
C PHE A 184 -21.87 -10.79 12.21
N LEU A 185 -22.14 -10.59 13.51
CA LEU A 185 -22.86 -9.41 14.02
C LEU A 185 -22.13 -8.09 13.76
N TYR A 186 -20.83 -8.13 13.45
CA TYR A 186 -20.05 -6.97 13.08
C TYR A 186 -20.24 -6.53 11.62
N LEU A 187 -20.89 -7.31 10.75
CA LEU A 187 -21.08 -6.98 9.33
C LEU A 187 -22.23 -5.99 9.07
N PRO A 188 -23.42 -6.10 9.71
CA PRO A 188 -24.55 -5.21 9.47
C PRO A 188 -24.24 -3.71 9.55
N GLN A 189 -23.37 -3.29 10.49
CA GLN A 189 -22.96 -1.88 10.64
C GLN A 189 -22.28 -1.31 9.39
N TRP A 190 -21.67 -2.15 8.55
CA TRP A 190 -21.00 -1.72 7.31
C TRP A 190 -21.96 -1.55 6.13
N PHE A 191 -23.16 -2.11 6.21
CA PHE A 191 -24.19 -1.93 5.18
C PHE A 191 -25.05 -0.68 5.42
N VAL A 192 -24.90 -0.03 6.57
CA VAL A 192 -25.56 1.24 6.88
C VAL A 192 -24.65 2.37 6.39
N PRO A 193 -25.12 3.27 5.50
CA PRO A 193 -24.35 4.43 5.09
C PRO A 193 -23.97 5.29 6.30
N GLN A 194 -22.68 5.49 6.51
CA GLN A 194 -22.15 6.37 7.55
C GLN A 194 -21.67 7.67 6.90
N LEU A 195 -22.01 8.81 7.51
CA LEU A 195 -21.50 10.10 7.06
C LEU A 195 -20.03 10.25 7.50
N PRO A 196 -19.17 10.89 6.68
CA PRO A 196 -17.77 11.09 7.04
C PRO A 196 -17.64 11.95 8.32
N ASP A 197 -17.11 11.36 9.39
CA ASP A 197 -16.80 12.09 10.62
C ASP A 197 -15.31 12.47 10.69
N TYR A 198 -15.02 13.74 10.41
CA TYR A 198 -13.66 14.28 10.49
C TYR A 198 -13.26 14.68 11.91
N SER A 199 -14.19 14.72 12.87
CA SER A 199 -13.89 15.14 14.25
C SER A 199 -13.06 14.10 15.01
N VAL A 200 -13.07 12.84 14.54
CA VAL A 200 -12.29 11.73 15.11
C VAL A 200 -10.80 11.86 14.83
N LEU A 201 -10.42 12.59 13.77
CA LEU A 201 -9.02 12.69 13.34
C LEU A 201 -8.25 13.69 14.19
N SER A 202 -7.06 13.29 14.64
CA SER A 202 -6.11 14.21 15.26
C SER A 202 -5.52 15.16 14.23
N GLN A 203 -5.05 16.33 14.68
CA GLN A 203 -4.42 17.31 13.79
C GLN A 203 -3.20 16.71 13.03
N ALA A 204 -2.43 15.83 13.68
CA ALA A 204 -1.29 15.18 13.05
C ALA A 204 -1.70 14.19 11.95
N GLU A 205 -2.81 13.47 12.13
CA GLU A 205 -3.36 12.55 11.13
C GLU A 205 -3.89 13.30 9.92
N VAL A 206 -4.62 14.41 10.13
CA VAL A 206 -5.11 15.27 9.04
C VAL A 206 -3.95 15.82 8.23
N VAL A 207 -2.94 16.39 8.89
CA VAL A 207 -1.77 16.95 8.22
C VAL A 207 -1.02 15.86 7.42
N SER A 208 -0.85 14.67 8.01
CA SER A 208 -0.18 13.54 7.34
C SER A 208 -0.95 13.07 6.11
N ALA A 209 -2.27 12.91 6.22
CA ALA A 209 -3.14 12.53 5.11
C ALA A 209 -3.06 13.55 3.96
N VAL A 210 -3.23 14.84 4.28
CA VAL A 210 -3.22 15.92 3.28
C VAL A 210 -1.87 16.02 2.58
N VAL A 211 -0.76 15.98 3.33
CA VAL A 211 0.58 16.06 2.73
C VAL A 211 0.84 14.86 1.81
N LEU A 212 0.50 13.64 2.22
CA LEU A 212 0.70 12.46 1.38
C LEU A 212 -0.23 12.43 0.16
N LEU A 213 -1.45 12.93 0.27
CA LEU A 213 -2.34 13.19 -0.86
C LEU A 213 -1.69 14.17 -1.85
N LEU A 214 -1.20 15.31 -1.36
CA LEU A 214 -0.54 16.32 -2.19
C LEU A 214 0.70 15.76 -2.91
N PHE A 215 1.52 14.94 -2.25
CA PHE A 215 2.67 14.31 -2.89
C PHE A 215 2.32 13.18 -3.86
N SER A 216 1.17 12.52 -3.70
CA SER A 216 0.70 11.52 -4.66
C SER A 216 0.25 12.12 -5.99
N ILE A 217 -0.26 13.36 -6.01
CA ILE A 217 -0.81 14.00 -7.22
C ILE A 217 0.27 14.16 -8.31
N PRO A 218 1.45 14.77 -8.04
CA PRO A 218 2.52 14.87 -9.04
C PRO A 218 3.00 13.51 -9.54
N ALA A 219 3.10 12.51 -8.64
CA ALA A 219 3.51 11.17 -9.01
C ALA A 219 2.50 10.50 -9.96
N PHE A 220 1.20 10.69 -9.68
CA PHE A 220 0.10 10.22 -10.51
C PHE A 220 0.10 10.89 -11.89
N ILE A 221 0.16 12.22 -11.94
CA ILE A 221 0.18 12.99 -13.20
C ILE A 221 1.41 12.61 -14.04
N HIS A 222 2.59 12.54 -13.40
CA HIS A 222 3.82 12.17 -14.09
C HIS A 222 3.71 10.79 -14.72
N PHE A 223 3.20 9.81 -13.97
CA PHE A 223 3.05 8.46 -14.47
C PHE A 223 2.24 8.43 -15.78
N PHE A 224 1.07 9.08 -15.84
CA PHE A 224 0.28 9.10 -17.07
C PHE A 224 0.97 9.84 -18.22
N HIS A 225 1.70 10.91 -17.93
CA HIS A 225 2.45 11.66 -18.94
C HIS A 225 3.64 10.87 -19.51
N THR A 226 4.28 10.02 -18.70
CA THR A 226 5.47 9.26 -19.12
C THR A 226 5.23 7.78 -19.36
N ALA A 227 4.01 7.28 -19.17
CA ALA A 227 3.64 5.87 -19.29
C ALA A 227 4.00 5.26 -20.65
N TYR A 228 4.07 6.06 -21.72
CA TYR A 228 4.48 5.59 -23.05
C TYR A 228 5.93 5.10 -23.08
N ASN A 229 6.80 5.63 -22.21
CA ASN A 229 8.21 5.27 -22.17
C ASN A 229 8.50 3.93 -21.48
N ASP A 230 7.48 3.33 -20.85
CA ASP A 230 7.62 2.06 -20.15
C ASP A 230 7.11 0.90 -21.01
N LYS A 231 7.67 -0.29 -20.75
CA LYS A 231 7.21 -1.52 -21.39
C LYS A 231 5.72 -1.72 -21.10
N ILE A 232 5.00 -2.24 -22.10
CA ILE A 232 3.54 -2.46 -22.04
C ILE A 232 3.14 -3.18 -20.74
N ARG A 233 3.86 -4.26 -20.38
CA ARG A 233 3.62 -5.00 -19.12
C ARG A 233 3.65 -4.09 -17.89
N ILE A 234 4.71 -3.29 -17.73
CA ILE A 234 4.88 -2.40 -16.56
C ILE A 234 3.77 -1.36 -16.52
N ARG A 235 3.43 -0.77 -17.67
CA ARG A 235 2.32 0.17 -17.77
C ARG A 235 1.00 -0.44 -17.29
N MET A 236 0.69 -1.68 -17.68
CA MET A 236 -0.53 -2.36 -17.21
C MET A 236 -0.50 -2.61 -15.69
N LEU A 237 0.64 -3.01 -15.13
CA LEU A 237 0.74 -3.20 -13.67
C LEU A 237 0.56 -1.87 -12.91
N PHE A 238 1.13 -0.78 -13.40
CA PHE A 238 0.92 0.54 -12.79
C PHE A 238 -0.48 1.10 -13.02
N TYR A 239 -1.19 0.73 -14.09
CA TYR A 239 -2.63 1.00 -14.21
C TYR A 239 -3.43 0.31 -13.09
N CYS A 240 -3.02 -0.90 -12.67
CA CYS A 240 -3.62 -1.52 -11.49
C CYS A 240 -3.33 -0.75 -10.20
N ILE A 241 -2.07 -0.34 -9.98
CA ILE A 241 -1.67 0.44 -8.80
C ILE A 241 -2.41 1.78 -8.76
N THR A 242 -2.48 2.50 -9.88
CA THR A 242 -3.17 3.80 -9.97
C THR A 242 -4.68 3.68 -9.81
N THR A 243 -5.31 2.63 -10.36
CA THR A 243 -6.74 2.34 -10.11
C THR A 243 -6.99 2.20 -8.61
N GLN A 244 -6.15 1.42 -7.94
CA GLN A 244 -6.27 1.22 -6.51
C GLN A 244 -5.94 2.47 -5.70
N GLN A 245 -4.97 3.29 -6.12
CA GLN A 245 -4.68 4.59 -5.51
C GLN A 245 -5.91 5.52 -5.53
N VAL A 246 -6.65 5.56 -6.64
CA VAL A 246 -7.87 6.38 -6.75
C VAL A 246 -8.93 5.89 -5.78
N LEU A 247 -9.14 4.56 -5.69
CA LEU A 247 -10.09 3.98 -4.74
C LEU A 247 -9.67 4.24 -3.29
N LEU A 248 -8.38 4.13 -2.97
CA LEU A 248 -7.85 4.38 -1.63
C LEU A 248 -7.95 5.87 -1.26
N THR A 249 -7.75 6.76 -2.23
CA THR A 249 -7.96 8.21 -2.06
C THR A 249 -9.42 8.52 -1.75
N ALA A 250 -10.35 7.93 -2.52
CA ALA A 250 -11.79 8.09 -2.29
C ALA A 250 -12.20 7.54 -0.92
N ALA A 251 -11.64 6.39 -0.52
CA ALA A 251 -11.90 5.80 0.79
C ALA A 251 -11.31 6.65 1.93
N LEU A 252 -10.10 7.18 1.79
CA LEU A 252 -9.47 8.05 2.80
C LEU A 252 -10.29 9.33 3.03
N VAL A 253 -10.87 9.90 1.97
CA VAL A 253 -11.73 11.08 2.06
C VAL A 253 -13.14 10.73 2.56
N GLY A 254 -13.73 9.63 2.08
CA GLY A 254 -15.11 9.24 2.39
C GLY A 254 -15.27 8.50 3.73
N LEU A 255 -14.21 7.91 4.26
CA LEU A 255 -14.22 7.10 5.48
C LEU A 255 -13.09 7.53 6.45
N PRO A 256 -13.05 8.80 6.87
CA PRO A 256 -11.98 9.35 7.72
C PRO A 256 -11.85 8.62 9.07
N GLN A 257 -12.97 8.16 9.63
CA GLN A 257 -13.00 7.40 10.89
C GLN A 257 -12.22 6.08 10.87
N TYR A 258 -11.87 5.55 9.69
CA TYR A 258 -11.06 4.34 9.52
C TYR A 258 -9.64 4.65 9.04
N TYR A 259 -9.13 5.84 9.36
CA TYR A 259 -7.80 6.30 8.96
C TYR A 259 -6.70 5.28 9.27
N HIS A 260 -6.64 4.73 10.48
CA HIS A 260 -5.60 3.76 10.84
C HIS A 260 -5.67 2.47 10.01
N ASP A 261 -6.83 2.08 9.49
CA ASP A 261 -6.96 0.89 8.65
C ASP A 261 -6.60 1.17 7.18
N ILE A 262 -7.00 2.33 6.65
CA ILE A 262 -6.82 2.70 5.24
C ILE A 262 -5.41 3.24 4.97
N MET A 263 -4.87 4.03 5.90
CA MET A 263 -3.64 4.79 5.69
C MET A 263 -2.40 3.92 5.42
N PRO A 264 -2.14 2.80 6.11
CA PRO A 264 -1.00 1.94 5.79
C PRO A 264 -1.07 1.39 4.35
N ILE A 265 -2.27 1.01 3.89
CA ILE A 265 -2.51 0.51 2.53
C ILE A 265 -2.30 1.64 1.50
N TYR A 266 -2.76 2.84 1.84
CA TYR A 266 -2.55 4.06 1.06
C TYR A 266 -1.05 4.39 0.94
N VAL A 267 -0.28 4.28 2.02
CA VAL A 267 1.17 4.51 2.05
C VAL A 267 1.91 3.52 1.14
N VAL A 268 1.52 2.23 1.13
CA VAL A 268 2.10 1.24 0.19
C VAL A 268 1.94 1.69 -1.26
N ASN A 269 0.72 2.05 -1.68
CA ASN A 269 0.46 2.44 -3.07
C ASN A 269 1.16 3.75 -3.44
N THR A 270 1.09 4.72 -2.53
CA THR A 270 1.75 6.02 -2.69
C THR A 270 3.27 5.85 -2.80
N ALA A 271 3.86 4.96 -2.00
CA ALA A 271 5.28 4.63 -2.09
C ALA A 271 5.67 4.05 -3.45
N LEU A 272 4.85 3.14 -4.01
CA LEU A 272 5.11 2.57 -5.33
C LEU A 272 5.08 3.64 -6.44
N LEU A 273 4.10 4.54 -6.39
CA LEU A 273 3.97 5.65 -7.36
C LEU A 273 5.09 6.68 -7.20
N MET A 274 5.38 7.09 -5.96
CA MET A 274 6.42 8.08 -5.67
C MET A 274 7.81 7.55 -6.01
N ALA A 275 8.10 6.28 -5.70
CA ALA A 275 9.38 5.69 -6.07
C ALA A 275 9.56 5.59 -7.59
N HIS A 276 8.49 5.26 -8.34
CA HIS A 276 8.50 5.32 -9.79
C HIS A 276 8.81 6.74 -10.30
N TYR A 277 8.10 7.73 -9.77
CA TYR A 277 8.29 9.14 -10.08
C TYR A 277 9.73 9.61 -9.81
N TYR A 278 10.25 9.37 -8.60
CA TYR A 278 11.60 9.78 -8.21
C TYR A 278 12.71 9.10 -9.01
N ALA A 279 12.48 7.84 -9.42
CA ALA A 279 13.45 7.08 -10.19
C ALA A 279 13.48 7.47 -11.68
N LEU A 280 12.32 7.75 -12.30
CA LEU A 280 12.21 7.90 -13.75
C LEU A 280 12.08 9.34 -14.24
N ALA A 281 11.70 10.29 -13.39
CA ALA A 281 11.44 11.65 -13.85
C ALA A 281 12.71 12.38 -14.31
N ARG A 282 12.60 12.97 -15.50
CA ARG A 282 13.66 13.72 -16.18
C ARG A 282 13.17 15.13 -16.45
N ALA A 283 13.47 16.05 -15.54
CA ALA A 283 13.31 17.49 -15.74
C ALA A 283 14.52 18.23 -15.19
N ARG A 284 14.83 19.40 -15.76
CA ARG A 284 15.98 20.23 -15.37
C ARG A 284 16.00 20.55 -13.87
N TRP A 285 14.83 20.86 -13.31
CA TRP A 285 14.64 21.23 -11.90
C TRP A 285 14.32 20.03 -10.99
N PHE A 286 14.27 18.81 -11.54
CA PHE A 286 13.85 17.65 -10.78
C PHE A 286 14.76 17.29 -9.59
N PRO A 287 16.10 17.36 -9.69
CA PRO A 287 16.95 17.07 -8.53
C PRO A 287 16.70 18.03 -7.35
N ALA A 288 16.41 19.31 -7.63
CA ALA A 288 16.04 20.28 -6.61
C ALA A 288 14.67 19.94 -6.00
N TRP A 289 13.69 19.57 -6.84
CA TRP A 289 12.38 19.09 -6.37
C TRP A 289 12.49 17.85 -5.48
N PHE A 290 13.33 16.88 -5.85
CA PHE A 290 13.57 15.68 -5.04
C PHE A 290 14.14 16.00 -3.65
N ASN A 291 15.11 16.92 -3.58
CA ASN A 291 15.66 17.35 -2.29
C ASN A 291 14.62 18.12 -1.47
N LEU A 292 13.84 19.00 -2.12
CA LEU A 292 12.77 19.75 -1.47
C LEU A 292 11.68 18.81 -0.93
N SER A 293 11.25 17.82 -1.72
CA SER A 293 10.23 16.86 -1.29
C SER A 293 10.73 15.99 -0.13
N ALA A 294 11.98 15.55 -0.17
CA ALA A 294 12.60 14.85 0.95
C ALA A 294 12.64 15.71 2.22
N LEU A 295 13.05 16.98 2.11
CA LEU A 295 13.07 17.92 3.25
C LEU A 295 11.67 18.18 3.82
N LEU A 296 10.66 18.41 2.98
CA LEU A 296 9.29 18.64 3.42
C LEU A 296 8.70 17.41 4.12
N LEU A 297 8.96 16.21 3.59
CA LEU A 297 8.53 14.95 4.19
C LEU A 297 9.26 14.67 5.51
N SER A 298 10.57 14.95 5.59
CA SER A 298 11.31 14.88 6.86
C SER A 298 10.79 15.89 7.89
N ALA A 299 10.46 17.11 7.47
CA ALA A 299 9.86 18.12 8.35
C ALA A 299 8.49 17.68 8.88
N LEU A 300 7.67 17.02 8.04
CA LEU A 300 6.43 16.37 8.47
C LEU A 300 6.71 15.30 9.53
N GLY A 301 7.74 14.47 9.33
CA GLY A 301 8.13 13.46 10.31
C GLY A 301 8.46 14.07 11.66
N ILE A 302 9.30 15.10 11.68
CA ILE A 302 9.64 15.83 12.91
C ILE A 302 8.39 16.41 13.57
N TYR A 303 7.50 17.04 12.79
CA TYR A 303 6.23 17.55 13.31
C TYR A 303 5.40 16.42 13.95
N ASN A 304 5.27 15.28 13.29
CA ASN A 304 4.49 14.16 13.81
C ASN A 304 5.09 13.53 15.08
N TYR A 305 6.42 13.45 15.19
CA TYR A 305 7.06 12.95 16.41
C TYR A 305 6.96 13.92 17.59
N VAL A 306 6.89 15.23 17.33
CA VAL A 306 6.81 16.26 18.39
C VAL A 306 5.37 16.50 18.84
N TRP A 307 4.41 16.45 17.92
CA TRP A 307 3.02 16.86 18.15
C TRP A 307 1.99 15.74 18.00
N GLY A 308 2.41 14.57 17.50
CA GLY A 308 1.51 13.47 17.15
C GLY A 308 1.81 12.15 17.84
N CYS A 309 2.80 12.09 18.75
CA CYS A 309 3.09 10.97 19.63
C CYS A 309 2.65 11.29 21.06
#